data_AF-A0A1A8SMC3-F1
#
_entry.id   AF-A0A1A8SMC3-F1
#
_cell.length_a   1.000
_cell.length_b   1.000
_cell.length_c   1.000
_cell.angle_alpha   90.00
_cell.angle_beta   90.00
_cell.angle_gamma   90.00
#
_symmetry.space_group_name_H-M   'P 1'
#
loop_
_entity.id
_entity.type
_entity.pdbx_description
1 polymer ?
#
loop_
_entity_poly.entity_id
_entity_poly.type
_entity_poly.pdbx_seq_one_letter_code
_entity_poly.pdbx_strand_id
1 'polypeptide(L)' 'WIDITDVAPGKYILKVTVNPRQQVPESNFNNNIARCDVQYTGNAAHISGCSLTGY' A
#
# COMPACT_ATOMS: atom_id res chain seq x y z
N TRP A 1 8.57 6.60 -4.30
CA TRP A 1 7.33 6.87 -5.07
C TRP A 1 6.98 5.64 -5.88
N ILE A 2 5.76 5.54 -6.40
CA ILE A 2 5.31 4.47 -7.30
C ILE A 2 4.95 5.16 -8.61
N ASP A 3 5.50 4.66 -9.72
CA ASP A 3 5.14 5.15 -11.05
C ASP A 3 3.77 4.59 -11.47
N ILE A 4 2.89 5.48 -11.93
CA ILE A 4 1.52 5.16 -12.35
C ILE A 4 1.19 5.71 -13.74
N THR A 5 2.21 6.08 -14.54
CA THR A 5 2.02 6.75 -15.85
C THR A 5 1.08 5.99 -16.79
N ASP A 6 1.10 4.66 -16.77
CA ASP A 6 0.27 3.80 -17.63
C ASP A 6 -0.92 3.16 -16.89
N VAL A 7 -1.28 3.67 -15.72
CA VAL A 7 -2.41 3.16 -14.93
C VAL A 7 -3.65 3.99 -15.24
N ALA A 8 -4.76 3.34 -15.59
CA ALA A 8 -6.02 4.03 -15.85
C ALA A 8 -6.64 4.63 -14.56
N PRO A 9 -7.47 5.68 -14.66
CA PRO A 9 -8.28 6.14 -13.53
C PRO A 9 -9.17 5.02 -12.97
N GLY A 10 -9.25 4.92 -11.64
CA GLY A 10 -9.94 3.82 -10.98
C GLY A 10 -9.77 3.77 -9.47
N LYS A 11 -10.35 2.74 -8.86
CA LYS A 11 -10.17 2.41 -7.44
C LYS A 11 -9.12 1.32 -7.32
N TYR A 12 -8.10 1.59 -6.53
CA TYR A 12 -6.96 0.71 -6.29
C TYR A 12 -6.74 0.51 -4.80
N ILE A 13 -6.01 -0.55 -4.46
CA ILE A 13 -5.52 -0.76 -3.09
C ILE A 13 -4.01 -0.60 -3.12
N LEU A 14 -3.51 0.40 -2.40
CA LEU A 14 -2.09 0.54 -2.13
C LEU A 14 -1.72 -0.43 -1.02
N LYS A 15 -0.93 -1.46 -1.35
CA LYS A 15 -0.39 -2.41 -0.38
C LYS A 15 1.12 -2.20 -0.26
N VAL A 16 1.58 -1.87 0.94
CA VAL A 16 3.00 -1.75 1.27
C VAL A 16 3.35 -2.86 2.25
N THR A 17 4.43 -3.59 1.98
CA THR A 17 4.95 -4.63 2.87
C THR A 17 6.37 -4.30 3.28
N VAL A 18 6.59 -4.13 4.58
CA VAL A 18 7.90 -3.95 5.20
C VAL A 18 8.53 -5.31 5.42
N ASN A 19 9.84 -5.42 5.13
CA ASN A 19 10.60 -6.66 5.28
C ASN A 19 9.88 -7.91 4.71
N PRO A 20 9.47 -7.89 3.43
CA PRO A 20 8.62 -8.93 2.84
C PRO A 20 9.27 -10.33 2.83
N ARG A 21 10.58 -10.40 3.00
CA ARG A 21 11.36 -11.65 3.02
C ARG A 21 11.89 -11.99 4.41
N GLN A 22 11.48 -11.28 5.46
CA GLN A 22 11.89 -11.50 6.85
C GLN A 22 13.42 -11.65 7.03
N GLN A 23 14.19 -10.89 6.24
CA GLN A 23 15.66 -11.00 6.22
C GLN A 23 16.30 -10.42 7.48
N VAL A 24 15.61 -9.47 8.09
CA VAL A 24 15.98 -8.87 9.38
C VAL A 24 14.98 -9.36 10.43
N PRO A 25 15.44 -9.82 11.61
CA PRO A 25 14.53 -10.15 12.71
C PRO A 25 13.77 -8.93 13.21
N GLU A 26 12.46 -9.08 13.40
CA GLU A 26 11.58 -8.05 13.97
C GLU A 26 10.83 -8.63 15.17
N SER A 27 10.43 -7.77 16.11
CA SER A 27 9.65 -8.19 17.29
C SER A 27 8.21 -8.56 16.95
N ASN A 28 7.69 -8.03 15.84
CA ASN A 28 6.35 -8.29 15.36
C ASN A 28 6.35 -8.18 13.83
N PHE A 29 5.79 -9.18 13.15
CA PHE A 29 5.61 -9.17 11.69
C PHE A 29 4.16 -8.91 11.26
N ASN A 30 3.21 -8.93 12.21
CA ASN A 30 1.78 -8.74 11.95
C ASN A 30 1.41 -7.27 11.69
N ASN A 31 2.37 -6.35 11.79
CA ASN A 31 2.18 -4.93 11.49
C ASN A 31 2.98 -4.49 10.25
N ASN A 32 3.57 -5.43 9.50
CA ASN A 32 4.42 -5.09 8.37
C ASN A 32 3.65 -4.76 7.09
N ILE A 33 2.35 -5.02 7.03
CA ILE A 33 1.53 -4.72 5.87
C ILE A 33 0.62 -3.52 6.16
N ALA A 34 0.77 -2.48 5.36
CA ALA A 34 -0.18 -1.37 5.29
C ALA A 34 -1.04 -1.52 4.04
N ARG A 35 -2.35 -1.35 4.19
CA ARG A 35 -3.31 -1.27 3.08
C ARG A 35 -4.06 0.06 3.13
N CYS A 36 -4.13 0.75 2.00
CA CYS A 36 -4.90 1.98 1.85
C CYS A 36 -5.74 1.91 0.56
N ASP A 37 -6.91 2.53 0.59
CA ASP A 37 -7.71 2.73 -0.61
C ASP A 37 -7.21 3.94 -1.37
N VAL A 38 -7.08 3.80 -2.69
CA VAL A 38 -6.64 4.85 -3.60
C VAL A 38 -7.70 5.08 -4.65
N GLN A 39 -8.24 6.29 -4.68
CA GLN A 39 -9.12 6.77 -5.74
C GLN A 39 -8.30 7.62 -6.70
N TYR A 40 -7.98 7.09 -7.87
CA TYR A 40 -7.23 7.80 -8.90
C TYR A 40 -8.18 8.33 -9.99
N THR A 41 -8.14 9.64 -10.23
CA THR A 41 -9.03 10.33 -11.20
C THR A 41 -8.35 10.65 -12.54
N GLY A 42 -7.07 10.30 -12.72
CA GLY A 42 -6.26 10.68 -13.89
C GLY A 42 -5.36 11.89 -13.61
N ASN A 43 -5.87 12.87 -12.85
CA ASN A 43 -5.12 14.09 -12.51
C ASN A 43 -4.71 14.16 -11.04
N ALA A 44 -5.41 13.42 -10.17
CA ALA A 44 -5.12 13.36 -8.74
C ALA A 44 -5.39 11.96 -8.20
N ALA A 45 -4.67 11.61 -7.14
CA ALA A 45 -4.91 10.39 -6.36
C ALA A 45 -5.29 10.79 -4.93
N HIS A 46 -6.44 10.30 -4.46
CA HIS A 46 -6.87 10.44 -3.09
C HIS A 46 -6.63 9.14 -2.34
N ILE A 47 -5.96 9.21 -1.20
CA ILE A 47 -5.63 8.04 -0.37
C ILE A 47 -6.42 8.13 0.93
N SER A 48 -7.11 7.04 1.28
CA SER A 48 -7.93 6.98 2.49
C SER A 48 -7.96 5.58 3.09
N GLY A 49 -8.51 5.43 4.30
CA GLY A 49 -8.73 4.11 4.90
C GLY A 49 -7.45 3.33 5.23
N CYS A 50 -6.32 4.02 5.37
CA CYS A 50 -5.04 3.39 5.65
C CYS A 50 -5.08 2.65 6.99
N SER A 51 -4.83 1.35 6.95
CA SER A 51 -4.74 0.51 8.15
C SER A 51 -3.57 -0.45 8.05
N LEU A 52 -3.01 -0.78 9.21
CA LEU A 52 -2.10 -1.90 9.35
C LEU A 52 -2.95 -3.17 9.35
N THR A 53 -2.67 -4.06 8.41
CA THR A 53 -3.33 -5.36 8.32
C THR A 53 -2.35 -6.43 8.75
N GLY A 54 -2.74 -7.22 9.75
CA GLY A 54 -2.07 -8.48 10.05
C GLY A 54 -2.24 -9.50 8.94
N TYR A 55 -1.29 -10.42 8.87
CA TYR A 55 -1.45 -11.66 8.11
C TYR A 55 -2.51 -12.55 8.76
#